data_AF-A0A7G8FN21-F1
#
_entry.id   AF-A0A7G8FN21-F1
#
_cell.length_a   1.000
_cell.length_b   1.000
_cell.length_c   1.000
_cell.angle_alpha   90.00
_cell.angle_beta   90.00
_cell.angle_gamma   90.00
#
_symmetry.space_group_name_H-M   'P 1'
#
loop_
_entity.id
_entity.type
_entity.pdbx_description
1 polymer ?
#
loop_
_entity_poly.entity_id
_entity_poly.type
_entity_poly.pdbx_seq_one_letter_code
_entity_poly.pdbx_strand_id
1 'polypeptide(L)' 'MEFTVVILSEQVGSYPKINWTEWKDRNRKQMKSQGDVWSMATLSGATIWDCLDNNKIDRLHLVQWKPADDTMYQVSLPRR' A
#
# COMPACT_ATOMS: atom_id res chain seq x y z
N MET A 1 9.82 -12.84 -3.04
CA MET A 1 10.03 -11.76 -2.06
C MET A 1 8.67 -11.30 -1.57
N GLU A 2 8.60 -10.63 -0.43
CA GLU A 2 7.37 -10.01 0.07
C GLU A 2 7.49 -8.50 0.05
N PHE A 3 6.39 -7.83 -0.29
CA PHE A 3 6.28 -6.38 -0.34
C PHE A 3 5.12 -5.92 0.52
N THR A 4 5.36 -4.94 1.37
CA THR A 4 4.28 -4.15 2.00
C THR A 4 3.82 -3.12 1.00
N VAL A 5 2.56 -3.19 0.61
CA VAL A 5 1.90 -2.31 -0.34
C VAL A 5 0.89 -1.45 0.39
N VAL A 6 0.88 -0.15 0.13
CA VAL A 6 -0.02 0.84 0.76
C VAL A 6 -0.85 1.53 -0.31
N ILE A 7 -2.17 1.53 -0.12
CA ILE A 7 -3.14 2.18 -1.01
C ILE A 7 -4.06 3.12 -0.21
N LEU A 8 -4.82 3.96 -0.91
CA LEU A 8 -5.95 4.67 -0.31
C LEU A 8 -7.03 3.68 0.12
N SER A 9 -7.56 3.81 1.33
CA SER A 9 -8.57 2.90 1.85
C SER A 9 -9.86 2.89 1.04
N GLU A 10 -10.18 3.98 0.33
CA GLU A 10 -11.30 4.03 -0.62
C GLU A 10 -11.17 2.99 -1.74
N GLN A 11 -9.94 2.61 -2.10
CA GLN A 11 -9.65 1.67 -3.19
C GLN A 11 -9.65 0.20 -2.73
N VAL A 12 -9.75 -0.07 -1.43
CA VAL A 12 -9.78 -1.43 -0.87
C VAL A 12 -10.92 -2.26 -1.46
N GLY A 13 -12.09 -1.63 -1.69
CA GLY A 13 -13.25 -2.29 -2.30
C GLY A 13 -12.98 -2.83 -3.71
N SER A 14 -12.02 -2.27 -4.43
CA SER A 14 -11.59 -2.73 -5.76
C SER A 14 -10.78 -4.04 -5.69
N TYR A 15 -10.26 -4.40 -4.51
CA TYR A 15 -9.38 -5.56 -4.31
C TYR A 15 -9.86 -6.48 -3.18
N PRO A 16 -11.07 -7.07 -3.28
CA PRO A 16 -11.69 -7.81 -2.17
C PRO A 16 -10.99 -9.13 -1.81
N LYS A 17 -10.09 -9.63 -2.67
CA LYS A 17 -9.33 -10.87 -2.44
C LYS A 17 -8.07 -10.64 -1.59
N ILE A 18 -7.74 -9.40 -1.30
CA ILE A 18 -6.54 -9.02 -0.55
C ILE A 18 -6.95 -8.65 0.87
N ASN A 19 -6.23 -9.19 1.85
CA ASN A 19 -6.47 -8.85 3.25
C ASN A 19 -5.78 -7.52 3.59
N TRP A 20 -6.51 -6.44 3.44
CA TRP A 20 -6.06 -5.11 3.80
C TRP A 20 -6.21 -4.85 5.29
N THR A 21 -5.19 -4.22 5.87
CA THR A 21 -5.17 -3.76 7.26
C THR A 21 -4.98 -2.25 7.31
N GLU A 22 -5.43 -1.60 8.38
CA GLU A 22 -5.30 -0.14 8.52
C GLU A 22 -3.81 0.25 8.56
N TRP A 23 -3.40 1.14 7.65
CA TRP A 23 -2.05 1.69 7.61
C TRP A 23 -2.03 3.03 8.36
N LYS A 24 -1.68 2.98 9.66
CA LYS A 24 -1.20 4.12 10.45
C LYS A 24 -0.65 3.61 11.78
N ASP A 25 0.62 3.92 12.05
CA ASP A 25 1.26 3.66 13.34
C ASP A 25 0.53 4.45 14.46
N ARG A 26 0.41 3.85 15.66
CA ARG A 26 -0.24 4.45 16.84
C ARG A 26 0.28 5.87 17.15
N ASN A 27 1.54 6.15 16.84
CA ASN A 27 2.15 7.47 17.05
C ASN A 27 1.68 8.53 16.04
N ARG A 28 1.34 8.15 14.79
CA ARG A 28 0.85 9.08 13.76
C ARG A 28 -0.67 9.28 13.80
N LYS A 29 -1.43 8.43 14.51
CA LYS A 29 -2.85 8.67 14.82
C LYS A 29 -3.09 9.96 15.64
N GLN A 30 -2.04 10.50 16.29
CA GLN A 30 -2.11 11.77 17.02
C GLN A 30 -1.99 13.01 16.12
N MET A 31 -1.54 12.86 14.87
CA MET A 31 -1.47 13.97 13.91
C MET A 31 -2.82 14.06 13.18
N LYS A 32 -3.62 15.09 13.50
CA LYS A 32 -4.84 15.46 12.77
C LYS A 32 -4.48 15.98 11.37
N SER A 33 -4.10 15.09 10.45
CA SER A 33 -4.26 15.38 9.02
C SER A 33 -5.57 14.74 8.57
N GLN A 34 -6.49 15.58 8.09
CA GLN A 34 -7.81 15.17 7.58
C GLN A 34 -7.77 14.53 6.18
N GLY A 35 -6.60 14.11 5.69
CA GLY A 35 -6.47 13.67 4.30
C GLY A 35 -6.89 12.22 4.10
N ASP A 36 -6.01 11.28 4.43
CA ASP A 36 -6.10 9.99 3.76
C ASP A 36 -6.04 8.84 4.76
N VAL A 37 -7.15 8.11 4.83
CA VAL A 37 -7.18 6.79 5.45
C VAL A 37 -6.49 5.85 4.46
N TRP A 38 -5.42 5.21 4.93
CA TRP A 38 -4.60 4.33 4.13
C TRP A 38 -4.72 2.90 4.61
N SER A 39 -4.54 1.97 3.69
CA SER A 39 -4.61 0.54 3.95
C SER A 39 -3.37 -0.14 3.41
N MET A 40 -2.88 -1.15 4.13
CA MET A 40 -1.72 -1.94 3.71
C MET A 40 -2.01 -3.43 3.63
N ALA A 41 -1.28 -4.10 2.76
CA ALA A 41 -1.22 -5.54 2.67
C ALA A 41 0.22 -5.98 2.43
N THR A 42 0.56 -7.18 2.91
CA THR A 42 1.81 -7.86 2.54
C THR A 42 1.50 -8.85 1.43
N LEU A 43 2.18 -8.70 0.31
CA LEU A 43 1.93 -9.45 -0.91
C LEU A 43 3.24 -10.02 -1.46
N SER A 44 3.17 -11.19 -2.08
CA SER A 44 4.34 -11.86 -2.64
C SER A 44 4.54 -11.53 -4.12
N GLY A 45 5.80 -11.42 -4.53
CA GLY A 45 6.20 -11.19 -5.92
C GLY A 45 7.70 -11.39 -6.12
N ALA A 46 8.13 -11.52 -7.37
CA ALA A 46 9.54 -11.46 -7.73
C ALA A 46 10.04 -10.00 -7.65
N THR A 47 9.23 -9.07 -8.15
CA THR A 47 9.40 -7.61 -7.97
C THR A 47 8.12 -6.97 -7.45
N ILE A 48 8.19 -5.68 -7.08
CA ILE A 48 6.99 -4.90 -6.74
C ILE A 48 5.99 -4.84 -7.91
N TRP A 49 6.48 -4.77 -9.16
CA TRP A 49 5.62 -4.69 -10.33
C TRP A 49 4.88 -6.00 -10.58
N ASP A 50 5.55 -7.14 -10.38
CA ASP A 50 4.92 -8.46 -10.47
C ASP A 50 3.88 -8.64 -9.36
N CYS A 51 4.20 -8.15 -8.16
CA CYS A 51 3.27 -8.15 -7.03
C CYS A 51 1.97 -7.42 -7.37
N LEU A 52 2.06 -6.21 -7.94
CA LEU A 52 0.88 -5.45 -8.35
C LEU A 52 0.11 -6.13 -9.48
N ASP A 53 0.79 -6.63 -10.52
CA ASP A 53 0.12 -7.26 -11.66
C ASP A 53 -0.56 -8.58 -11.30
N ASN A 54 0.08 -9.42 -10.48
CA ASN A 54 -0.49 -10.68 -10.00
C ASN A 54 -1.77 -10.45 -9.18
N ASN A 55 -1.81 -9.35 -8.42
CA ASN A 55 -2.94 -8.97 -7.60
C ASN A 55 -3.90 -8.00 -8.31
N LYS A 56 -3.64 -7.68 -9.58
CA LYS A 56 -4.40 -6.74 -10.41
C LYS A 56 -4.62 -5.38 -9.75
N ILE A 57 -3.62 -4.92 -9.00
CA ILE A 57 -3.62 -3.62 -8.34
C ILE A 57 -3.22 -2.56 -9.37
N ASP A 58 -4.03 -1.50 -9.45
CA ASP A 58 -3.70 -0.35 -10.28
C ASP A 58 -2.52 0.40 -9.64
N ARG A 59 -1.50 0.68 -10.45
CA ARG A 59 -0.31 1.42 -10.01
C ARG A 59 -0.65 2.84 -9.55
N LEU A 60 -1.75 3.41 -10.03
CA LEU A 60 -2.23 4.74 -9.61
C LEU A 60 -2.84 4.72 -8.21
N HIS A 61 -3.31 3.55 -7.74
CA HIS A 61 -3.83 3.39 -6.39
C HIS A 61 -2.74 3.12 -5.37
N LEU A 62 -1.53 2.79 -5.83
CA LEU A 62 -0.36 2.62 -4.99
C LEU A 62 0.13 3.98 -4.48
N VAL A 63 0.16 4.13 -3.16
CA VAL A 63 0.66 5.36 -2.51
C VAL A 63 2.11 5.15 -2.09
N GLN A 64 2.38 4.03 -1.44
CA GLN A 64 3.71 3.65 -0.97
C GLN A 64 3.92 2.15 -1.04
N TRP A 65 5.18 1.73 -1.09
CA TRP A 65 5.54 0.33 -0.95
C TRP A 65 6.93 0.18 -0.35
N LYS A 66 7.20 -0.98 0.22
CA LYS A 66 8.56 -1.38 0.58
C LYS A 66 8.70 -2.89 0.50
N PRO A 67 9.90 -3.42 0.28
CA PRO A 67 10.19 -4.80 0.64
C PRO A 67 9.87 -5.07 2.12
N ALA A 68 9.41 -6.27 2.46
CA ALA A 68 9.01 -6.61 3.83
C ALA A 68 10.18 -6.52 4.81
N ASP A 69 11.38 -6.87 4.34
CA ASP A 69 12.67 -6.83 5.04
C ASP A 69 13.30 -5.42 5.10
N ASP A 70 12.79 -4.47 4.33
CA ASP A 70 13.25 -3.08 4.36
C ASP A 70 12.51 -2.26 5.43
N THR A 71 13.10 -1.16 5.86
CA THR A 71 12.53 -0.20 6.79
C THR A 71 12.00 1.06 6.09
N MET A 72 12.52 1.40 4.91
CA MET A 72 12.14 2.62 4.19
C MET A 72 11.05 2.37 3.15
N TYR A 73 10.01 3.21 3.17
CA TYR A 73 8.97 3.21 2.14
C TYR A 73 9.42 4.01 0.91
N GLN A 74 9.23 3.41 -0.26
CA GLN A 74 9.28 4.10 -1.54
C GLN A 74 7.90 4.66 -1.87
N VAL A 75 7.87 5.88 -2.39
CA VAL A 75 6.65 6.59 -2.79
C VAL A 75 6.39 6.42 -4.27
N SER A 76 5.21 5.93 -4.62
CA SER A 76 4.70 5.98 -5.98
C SER A 76 3.79 7.21 -6.07
N LEU A 77 4.37 8.36 -6.38
CA LEU A 77 3.55 9.52 -6.69
C LEU A 77 2.93 9.29 -8.08
N PRO A 78 1.59 9.34 -8.22
CA PRO A 78 0.99 9.35 -9.55
C PRO A 78 1.52 10.58 -10.29
N ARG A 79 2.05 10.36 -11.50
CA ARG A 79 2.38 11.48 -12.40
C ARG A 79 1.08 12.22 -12.71
N ARG A 80 1.00 13.49 -12.32
CA ARG A 80 -0.07 14.41 -12.71
C ARG A 80 -0.14 14.53 -14.23
#